data_AF-A0A1Y4B536-F1
#
_entry.id   AF-A0A1Y4B536-F1
#
_cell.length_a   1.000
_cell.length_b   1.000
_cell.length_c   1.000
_cell.angle_alpha   90.00
_cell.angle_beta   90.00
_cell.angle_gamma   90.00
#
_symmetry.space_group_name_H-M   'P 1'
#
loop_
_entity.id
_entity.type
_entity.pdbx_description
1 polymer ?
#
loop_
_entity_poly.entity_id
_entity_poly.type
_entity_poly.pdbx_seq_one_letter_code
_entity_poly.pdbx_strand_id
1 'polypeptide(L)'
;MVKEYWMNKKENEERAKTHTDAMQRLYAKEIADCVSHTRTYHSVTDFFSFSGITYGSPDVVVDDISTVDAIAKYMNGHTAVLNFASYKEPGGKFIEGSMAQEESLCHSSFLYNVLAQCQGYYQWNNEHKNRGLYKNRALYSPNVRFFHGENTYVADVITCAAPNLSTARKYCGVSPQENTAALNSRIQFLLDIAEHEKVDTLILGAWGCGVFGQDPEEVAQIFKNNLPERDIKKVIFAIPAGNNNFEAFNKIFNSKRNSFHGKSDPYKVKMIDIMLNCMAKDEYFHAQLCSPETKNINLDNNALQILRAYYEGKVINIKERG
;
A
#
# COMPACT_ATOMS: atom_id res chain seq x y z
N MET A 1 -22.54 6.40 -23.62
CA MET A 1 -21.54 7.25 -22.93
C MET A 1 -22.14 8.37 -22.08
N VAL A 2 -22.51 9.58 -22.58
CA VAL A 2 -22.98 10.66 -21.67
C VAL A 2 -24.33 10.33 -21.01
N LYS A 3 -25.35 9.93 -21.77
CA LYS A 3 -26.66 9.52 -21.20
C LYS A 3 -26.55 8.36 -20.21
N GLU A 4 -25.71 7.37 -20.52
CA GLU A 4 -25.46 6.18 -19.71
C GLU A 4 -24.75 6.50 -18.39
N TYR A 5 -23.75 7.40 -18.43
CA TYR A 5 -23.12 7.94 -17.23
C TYR A 5 -24.13 8.63 -16.30
N TRP A 6 -25.02 9.46 -16.85
CA TRP A 6 -26.05 10.15 -16.05
C TRP A 6 -27.13 9.21 -15.51
N MET A 7 -27.51 8.16 -16.25
CA MET A 7 -28.44 7.13 -15.77
C MET A 7 -27.82 6.33 -14.62
N ASN A 8 -26.58 5.89 -14.77
CA ASN A 8 -25.84 5.20 -13.72
C ASN A 8 -25.64 6.08 -12.47
N LYS A 9 -25.41 7.39 -12.66
CA LYS A 9 -25.29 8.34 -11.56
C LYS A 9 -26.59 8.41 -10.73
N LYS A 10 -27.74 8.59 -11.38
CA LYS A 10 -29.03 8.68 -10.67
C LYS A 10 -29.37 7.39 -9.93
N GLU A 11 -29.10 6.24 -10.55
CA GLU A 11 -29.27 4.94 -9.90
C GLU A 11 -28.34 4.78 -8.68
N ASN A 12 -27.07 5.22 -8.79
CA ASN A 12 -26.14 5.23 -7.67
C ASN A 12 -26.59 6.18 -6.54
N GLU A 13 -27.14 7.34 -6.86
CA GLU A 13 -27.71 8.27 -5.87
C GLU A 13 -28.87 7.62 -5.08
N GLU A 14 -29.81 6.99 -5.78
CA GLU A 14 -30.94 6.28 -5.18
C GLU A 14 -30.47 5.08 -4.33
N ARG A 15 -29.49 4.32 -4.85
CA ARG A 15 -28.84 3.23 -4.11
C ARG A 15 -28.14 3.73 -2.85
N ALA A 16 -27.41 4.84 -2.93
CA ALA A 16 -26.66 5.40 -1.80
C ALA A 16 -27.59 5.85 -0.67
N LYS A 17 -28.70 6.53 -1.01
CA LYS A 17 -29.73 6.94 -0.04
C LYS A 17 -30.40 5.73 0.61
N THR A 18 -30.90 4.80 -0.22
CA THR A 18 -31.56 3.58 0.26
C THR A 18 -30.65 2.76 1.16
N HIS A 19 -29.38 2.61 0.78
CA HIS A 19 -28.38 1.92 1.57
C HIS A 19 -28.11 2.63 2.90
N THR A 20 -27.90 3.94 2.88
CA THR A 20 -27.66 4.74 4.10
C THR A 20 -28.80 4.62 5.10
N ASP A 21 -30.05 4.70 4.63
CA ASP A 21 -31.25 4.57 5.45
C ASP A 21 -31.40 3.14 6.00
N ALA A 22 -31.13 2.13 5.17
CA ALA A 22 -31.12 0.73 5.59
C ALA A 22 -30.07 0.47 6.67
N MET A 23 -28.84 0.99 6.50
CA MET A 23 -27.77 0.87 7.49
C MET A 23 -28.15 1.54 8.80
N GLN A 24 -28.70 2.75 8.75
CA GLN A 24 -29.17 3.47 9.94
C GLN A 24 -30.27 2.70 10.67
N ARG A 25 -31.22 2.10 9.94
CA ARG A 25 -32.35 1.36 10.50
C ARG A 25 -31.92 0.03 11.13
N LEU A 26 -31.01 -0.70 10.48
CA LEU A 26 -30.62 -2.06 10.87
C LEU A 26 -29.46 -2.09 11.87
N TYR A 27 -28.53 -1.14 11.78
CA TYR A 27 -27.27 -1.16 12.54
C TYR A 27 -27.06 0.10 13.39
N ALA A 28 -28.13 0.78 13.80
CA ALA A 28 -28.08 2.03 14.58
C ALA A 28 -27.13 1.97 15.79
N LYS A 29 -27.16 0.85 16.53
CA LYS A 29 -26.32 0.65 17.71
C LYS A 29 -24.84 0.51 17.34
N GLU A 30 -24.52 -0.34 16.36
CA GLU A 30 -23.14 -0.52 15.88
C GLU A 30 -22.57 0.78 15.31
N ILE A 31 -23.38 1.55 14.59
CA ILE A 31 -23.00 2.87 14.08
C ILE A 31 -22.70 3.83 15.23
N ALA A 32 -23.58 3.92 16.24
CA ALA A 32 -23.37 4.79 17.39
C ALA A 32 -22.13 4.40 18.19
N ASP A 33 -21.93 3.10 18.40
CA ASP A 33 -20.75 2.56 19.07
C ASP A 33 -19.48 2.90 18.27
N CYS A 34 -19.48 2.68 16.95
CA CYS A 34 -18.38 3.06 16.06
C CYS A 34 -18.06 4.55 16.14
N VAL A 35 -19.07 5.43 15.99
CA VAL A 35 -18.92 6.90 16.09
C VAL A 35 -18.31 7.32 17.42
N SER A 36 -18.75 6.73 18.54
CA SER A 36 -18.24 7.08 19.87
C SER A 36 -16.77 6.68 20.08
N HIS A 37 -16.26 5.71 19.31
CA HIS A 37 -14.87 5.26 19.35
C HIS A 37 -14.04 5.75 18.15
N THR A 38 -14.65 6.48 17.21
CA THR A 38 -13.94 7.10 16.10
C THR A 38 -13.01 8.20 16.63
N ARG A 39 -11.72 8.10 16.31
CA ARG A 39 -10.68 9.03 16.76
C ARG A 39 -10.16 9.88 15.61
N THR A 40 -9.91 11.16 15.89
CA THR A 40 -9.21 12.05 14.95
C THR A 40 -7.71 12.08 15.28
N TYR A 41 -6.88 11.80 14.28
CA TYR A 41 -5.44 11.96 14.33
C TYR A 41 -5.02 13.25 13.61
N HIS A 42 -4.08 14.02 14.18
CA HIS A 42 -3.60 15.29 13.61
C HIS A 42 -2.08 15.52 13.67
N SER A 43 -1.35 14.74 14.46
CA SER A 43 0.11 14.65 14.47
C SER A 43 0.49 13.38 15.23
N VAL A 44 1.56 12.69 14.81
CA VAL A 44 1.99 11.43 15.43
C VAL A 44 2.89 11.65 16.65
N THR A 45 3.31 12.89 16.88
CA THR A 45 4.19 13.28 17.99
C THR A 45 3.65 12.96 19.37
N ASP A 46 2.36 12.61 19.47
CA ASP A 46 1.70 12.34 20.75
C ASP A 46 1.76 10.85 21.17
N PHE A 47 2.36 9.95 20.37
CA PHE A 47 2.07 8.51 20.50
C PHE A 47 3.24 7.54 20.73
N PHE A 48 4.51 7.90 20.49
CA PHE A 48 5.60 6.91 20.57
C PHE A 48 6.48 7.07 21.81
N SER A 49 6.33 6.15 22.77
CA SER A 49 7.49 5.61 23.49
C SER A 49 8.01 4.44 22.68
N PHE A 50 9.15 4.61 22.01
CA PHE A 50 9.84 3.53 21.30
C PHE A 50 10.19 2.42 22.30
N SER A 51 9.41 1.33 22.33
CA SER A 51 9.93 0.07 22.84
C SER A 51 10.92 -0.42 21.80
N GLY A 52 12.21 -0.49 22.13
CA GLY A 52 13.32 -0.86 21.24
C GLY A 52 13.29 -2.31 20.75
N ILE A 53 12.12 -2.80 20.32
CA ILE A 53 11.89 -4.10 19.71
C ILE A 53 11.90 -3.87 18.20
N THR A 54 12.91 -4.42 17.54
CA THR A 54 12.96 -4.45 16.08
C THR A 54 12.01 -5.54 15.57
N TYR A 55 10.95 -5.14 14.88
CA TYR A 55 10.07 -6.08 14.18
C TYR A 55 10.63 -6.43 12.79
N GLY A 56 10.23 -7.59 12.26
CA GLY A 56 10.53 -7.97 10.87
C GLY A 56 9.84 -7.04 9.87
N SER A 57 10.13 -7.19 8.57
CA SER A 57 9.33 -6.52 7.54
C SER A 57 7.97 -7.23 7.37
N PRO A 58 6.86 -6.49 7.15
CA PRO A 58 5.56 -7.11 6.89
C PRO A 58 5.61 -8.04 5.67
N ASP A 59 4.79 -9.10 5.69
CA ASP A 59 4.48 -9.86 4.48
C ASP A 59 3.64 -8.98 3.54
N VAL A 60 4.14 -8.71 2.34
CA VAL A 60 3.50 -7.79 1.38
C VAL A 60 2.91 -8.58 0.22
N VAL A 61 1.62 -8.37 -0.02
CA VAL A 61 0.89 -8.94 -1.17
C VAL A 61 0.37 -7.81 -2.05
N VAL A 62 0.57 -7.91 -3.35
CA VAL A 62 -0.12 -7.08 -4.35
C VAL A 62 -1.12 -7.98 -5.07
N ASP A 63 -2.39 -7.60 -5.08
CA ASP A 63 -3.46 -8.44 -5.64
C ASP A 63 -4.45 -7.61 -6.47
N ASP A 64 -4.90 -8.21 -7.57
CA ASP A 64 -5.82 -7.62 -8.54
C ASP A 64 -7.28 -7.85 -8.09
N ILE A 65 -7.65 -7.17 -7.01
CA ILE A 65 -8.98 -7.26 -6.39
C ILE A 65 -9.40 -5.91 -5.81
N SER A 66 -10.70 -5.72 -5.58
CA SER A 66 -11.18 -4.52 -4.88
C SER A 66 -10.81 -4.53 -3.40
N THR A 67 -10.85 -3.36 -2.76
CA THR A 67 -10.63 -3.28 -1.31
C THR A 67 -11.63 -4.14 -0.53
N VAL A 68 -12.89 -4.23 -0.97
CA VAL A 68 -13.93 -5.05 -0.32
C VAL A 68 -13.67 -6.55 -0.50
N ASP A 69 -13.22 -6.96 -1.69
CA ASP A 69 -12.83 -8.36 -1.92
C ASP A 69 -11.59 -8.73 -1.10
N ALA A 70 -10.65 -7.79 -0.92
CA ALA A 70 -9.48 -7.99 -0.08
C ALA A 70 -9.85 -8.16 1.41
N ILE A 71 -10.86 -7.44 1.90
CA ILE A 71 -11.44 -7.66 3.23
C ILE A 71 -11.92 -9.11 3.34
N ALA A 72 -12.69 -9.58 2.36
CA ALA A 72 -13.22 -10.95 2.38
C ALA A 72 -12.14 -12.04 2.27
N LYS A 73 -11.06 -11.78 1.52
CA LYS A 73 -10.01 -12.76 1.21
C LYS A 73 -8.86 -12.80 2.23
N TYR A 74 -8.47 -11.66 2.78
CA TYR A 74 -7.21 -11.52 3.53
C TYR A 74 -7.37 -11.13 4.99
N MET A 75 -8.58 -10.83 5.47
CA MET A 75 -8.80 -10.50 6.88
C MET A 75 -8.29 -11.61 7.79
N ASN A 76 -7.38 -11.24 8.69
CA ASN A 76 -6.83 -12.11 9.71
C ASN A 76 -6.30 -11.26 10.87
N GLY A 77 -6.69 -11.60 12.09
CA GLY A 77 -6.40 -10.78 13.27
C GLY A 77 -7.04 -9.38 13.16
N HIS A 78 -6.45 -8.42 13.86
CA HIS A 78 -6.93 -7.04 13.82
C HIS A 78 -6.66 -6.44 12.43
N THR A 79 -7.71 -6.20 11.64
CA THR A 79 -7.61 -5.77 10.25
C THR A 79 -8.11 -4.34 10.09
N ALA A 80 -7.32 -3.49 9.46
CA ALA A 80 -7.73 -2.14 9.07
C ALA A 80 -7.63 -1.93 7.56
N VAL A 81 -8.52 -1.13 7.00
CA VAL A 81 -8.52 -0.75 5.59
C VAL A 81 -8.33 0.76 5.42
N LEU A 82 -7.58 1.16 4.40
CA LEU A 82 -7.46 2.57 4.02
C LEU A 82 -8.64 2.98 3.13
N ASN A 83 -9.42 3.95 3.60
CA ASN A 83 -10.37 4.69 2.79
C ASN A 83 -9.64 5.83 2.05
N PHE A 84 -9.73 5.88 0.72
CA PHE A 84 -9.10 6.87 -0.14
C PHE A 84 -9.88 8.18 -0.12
N ALA A 85 -9.86 8.81 1.06
CA ALA A 85 -10.87 9.76 1.45
C ALA A 85 -10.83 11.08 0.67
N SER A 86 -12.00 11.65 0.46
CA SER A 86 -12.16 13.08 0.27
C SER A 86 -11.69 13.81 1.52
N TYR A 87 -10.83 14.82 1.32
CA TYR A 87 -10.41 15.68 2.43
C TYR A 87 -11.55 16.56 2.97
N LYS A 88 -12.55 16.85 2.11
CA LYS A 88 -13.52 17.93 2.33
C LYS A 88 -14.90 17.45 2.76
N GLU A 89 -15.28 16.24 2.36
CA GLU A 89 -16.68 15.79 2.39
C GLU A 89 -16.72 14.31 2.85
N PRO A 90 -17.62 13.92 3.77
CA PRO A 90 -17.74 12.54 4.20
C PRO A 90 -18.23 11.64 3.07
N GLY A 91 -17.49 10.55 2.79
CA GLY A 91 -17.84 9.63 1.71
C GLY A 91 -17.67 10.25 0.31
N GLY A 92 -16.96 11.37 0.18
CA GLY A 92 -16.79 12.05 -1.10
C GLY A 92 -18.12 12.46 -1.72
N LYS A 93 -18.37 11.98 -2.95
CA LYS A 93 -19.62 12.26 -3.68
C LYS A 93 -20.55 11.04 -3.71
N PHE A 94 -20.47 10.20 -2.68
CA PHE A 94 -21.30 9.01 -2.50
C PHE A 94 -22.80 9.28 -2.65
N ILE A 95 -23.34 10.25 -1.90
CA ILE A 95 -24.77 10.62 -1.98
C ILE A 95 -25.14 11.25 -3.33
N GLU A 96 -24.16 11.81 -4.04
CA GLU A 96 -24.28 12.33 -5.41
C GLU A 96 -24.01 11.26 -6.48
N GLY A 97 -23.95 9.96 -6.13
CA GLY A 97 -23.87 8.85 -7.07
C GLY A 97 -22.55 8.71 -7.83
N SER A 98 -21.48 9.32 -7.32
CA SER A 98 -20.12 9.08 -7.85
C SER A 98 -19.63 7.69 -7.45
N MET A 99 -18.67 7.15 -8.20
CA MET A 99 -18.09 5.84 -7.94
C MET A 99 -16.56 5.91 -8.00
N ALA A 100 -15.92 5.92 -6.84
CA ALA A 100 -14.51 5.60 -6.65
C ALA A 100 -14.37 4.61 -5.47
N GLN A 101 -13.16 4.48 -4.93
CA GLN A 101 -12.89 3.52 -3.85
C GLN A 101 -13.64 3.88 -2.55
N GLU A 102 -13.67 5.17 -2.16
CA GLU A 102 -14.40 5.64 -0.97
C GLU A 102 -15.90 5.34 -1.08
N GLU A 103 -16.51 5.66 -2.22
CA GLU A 103 -17.93 5.39 -2.46
C GLU A 103 -18.23 3.88 -2.50
N SER A 104 -17.30 3.06 -3.00
CA SER A 104 -17.42 1.60 -2.97
C SER A 104 -17.41 1.04 -1.53
N LEU A 105 -16.53 1.56 -0.67
CA LEU A 105 -16.54 1.22 0.76
C LEU A 105 -17.85 1.65 1.42
N CYS A 106 -18.36 2.85 1.10
CA CYS A 106 -19.62 3.36 1.62
C CYS A 106 -20.84 2.54 1.16
N HIS A 107 -20.86 2.06 -0.08
CA HIS A 107 -21.91 1.15 -0.58
C HIS A 107 -21.85 -0.24 0.05
N SER A 108 -20.68 -0.65 0.53
CA SER A 108 -20.45 -1.99 1.06
C SER A 108 -20.41 -2.03 2.58
N SER A 109 -20.74 -0.94 3.28
CA SER A 109 -20.67 -0.86 4.75
C SER A 109 -21.58 0.22 5.32
N PHE A 110 -21.57 0.39 6.64
CA PHE A 110 -22.16 1.58 7.28
C PHE A 110 -21.21 2.78 7.40
N LEU A 111 -20.03 2.75 6.75
CA LEU A 111 -18.98 3.77 6.90
C LEU A 111 -19.49 5.20 6.68
N TYR A 112 -20.33 5.43 5.67
CA TYR A 112 -20.87 6.77 5.41
C TYR A 112 -21.66 7.32 6.61
N ASN A 113 -22.47 6.47 7.28
CA ASN A 113 -23.23 6.87 8.47
C ASN A 113 -22.30 7.36 9.60
N VAL A 114 -21.11 6.76 9.73
CA VAL A 114 -20.09 7.16 10.72
C VAL A 114 -19.41 8.47 10.30
N LEU A 115 -18.93 8.55 9.06
CA LEU A 115 -18.24 9.74 8.55
C LEU A 115 -19.15 10.98 8.57
N ALA A 116 -20.45 10.81 8.29
CA ALA A 116 -21.44 11.88 8.33
C ALA A 116 -21.62 12.50 9.72
N GLN A 117 -21.27 11.81 10.81
CA GLN A 117 -21.28 12.36 12.18
C GLN A 117 -19.99 13.13 12.52
N CYS A 118 -18.94 13.02 11.70
CA CYS A 118 -17.63 13.62 11.95
C CYS A 118 -17.51 15.05 11.39
N GLN A 119 -18.56 15.88 11.48
CA GLN A 119 -18.63 17.18 10.80
C GLN A 119 -17.48 18.15 11.18
N GLY A 120 -17.08 18.18 12.45
CA GLY A 120 -15.98 19.03 12.91
C GLY A 120 -14.65 18.73 12.23
N TYR A 121 -14.39 17.46 11.87
CA TYR A 121 -13.20 17.05 11.12
C TYR A 121 -13.19 17.67 9.72
N TYR A 122 -14.30 17.57 8.99
CA TYR A 122 -14.41 18.07 7.62
C TYR A 122 -14.51 19.60 7.54
N GLN A 123 -15.16 20.25 8.51
CA GLN A 123 -15.19 21.72 8.62
C GLN A 123 -13.78 22.28 8.76
N TRP A 124 -13.00 21.75 9.71
CA TRP A 124 -11.60 22.14 9.89
C TRP A 124 -10.79 21.90 8.61
N ASN A 125 -10.93 20.74 7.99
CA ASN A 125 -10.21 20.43 6.75
C ASN A 125 -10.55 21.41 5.61
N ASN A 126 -11.80 21.85 5.49
CA ASN A 126 -12.22 22.81 4.48
C ASN A 126 -11.58 24.19 4.63
N GLU A 127 -11.25 24.59 5.86
CA GLU A 127 -10.50 25.81 6.18
C GLU A 127 -8.99 25.62 5.96
N HIS A 128 -8.49 24.39 6.01
CA HIS A 128 -7.06 24.06 6.00
C HIS A 128 -6.65 23.17 4.82
N LYS A 129 -6.94 23.63 3.60
CA LYS A 129 -6.69 22.88 2.35
C LYS A 129 -5.22 22.77 1.95
N ASN A 130 -4.33 23.59 2.52
CA ASN A 130 -2.88 23.56 2.29
C ASN A 130 -2.51 23.49 0.79
N ARG A 131 -3.02 24.42 -0.03
CA ARG A 131 -2.75 24.46 -1.49
C ARG A 131 -3.06 23.14 -2.23
N GLY A 132 -4.02 22.35 -1.73
CA GLY A 132 -4.39 21.04 -2.29
C GLY A 132 -3.51 19.87 -1.84
N LEU A 133 -2.38 20.14 -1.18
CA LEU A 133 -1.58 19.09 -0.55
C LEU A 133 -2.25 18.52 0.69
N TYR A 134 -3.20 19.24 1.30
CA TYR A 134 -3.88 18.87 2.55
C TYR A 134 -2.90 18.70 3.72
N LYS A 135 -3.39 18.28 4.89
CA LYS A 135 -2.59 18.06 6.11
C LYS A 135 -2.65 16.60 6.54
N ASN A 136 -1.70 16.17 7.38
CA ASN A 136 -1.70 14.85 7.99
C ASN A 136 -2.79 14.76 9.05
N ARG A 137 -3.99 14.40 8.57
CA ARG A 137 -5.17 14.19 9.39
C ARG A 137 -5.89 12.95 8.89
N ALA A 138 -6.41 12.19 9.84
CA ALA A 138 -7.19 11.00 9.55
C ALA A 138 -8.25 10.78 10.62
N LEU A 139 -9.30 10.07 10.23
CA LEU A 139 -10.23 9.44 11.16
C LEU A 139 -9.89 7.96 11.23
N TYR A 140 -9.79 7.42 12.43
CA TYR A 140 -9.76 5.98 12.69
C TYR A 140 -11.14 5.55 13.19
N SER A 141 -11.85 4.73 12.43
CA SER A 141 -13.21 4.27 12.77
C SER A 141 -13.19 2.76 13.02
N PRO A 142 -13.36 2.30 14.27
CA PRO A 142 -13.25 0.89 14.59
C PRO A 142 -14.52 0.10 14.29
N ASN A 143 -14.39 -1.20 14.06
CA ASN A 143 -15.49 -2.17 13.94
C ASN A 143 -16.54 -1.82 12.86
N VAL A 144 -16.11 -1.31 11.71
CA VAL A 144 -17.03 -1.03 10.60
C VAL A 144 -17.47 -2.34 9.95
N ARG A 145 -18.78 -2.55 9.84
CA ARG A 145 -19.34 -3.75 9.19
C ARG A 145 -19.41 -3.59 7.68
N PHE A 146 -18.74 -4.50 6.97
CA PHE A 146 -18.75 -4.64 5.53
C PHE A 146 -19.64 -5.81 5.09
N PHE A 147 -20.26 -5.68 3.92
CA PHE A 147 -21.14 -6.65 3.28
C PHE A 147 -20.55 -7.06 1.93
N HIS A 148 -20.38 -8.35 1.72
CA HIS A 148 -19.87 -8.89 0.46
C HIS A 148 -20.59 -10.21 0.13
N GLY A 149 -21.44 -10.18 -0.89
CA GLY A 149 -22.39 -11.25 -1.16
C GLY A 149 -23.36 -11.45 0.02
N GLU A 150 -23.49 -12.68 0.50
CA GLU A 150 -24.30 -13.02 1.68
C GLU A 150 -23.51 -12.92 3.00
N ASN A 151 -22.20 -12.65 2.91
CA ASN A 151 -21.30 -12.63 4.06
C ASN A 151 -21.13 -11.21 4.63
N THR A 152 -20.82 -11.15 5.92
CA THR A 152 -20.45 -9.89 6.59
C THR A 152 -19.09 -10.00 7.25
N TYR A 153 -18.36 -8.90 7.22
CA TYR A 153 -17.00 -8.78 7.76
C TYR A 153 -16.92 -7.53 8.64
N VAL A 154 -16.04 -7.53 9.62
CA VAL A 154 -15.83 -6.37 10.50
C VAL A 154 -14.37 -5.97 10.42
N ALA A 155 -14.10 -4.74 10.03
CA ALA A 155 -12.75 -4.19 9.90
C ALA A 155 -12.73 -2.74 10.37
N ASP A 156 -11.56 -2.30 10.79
CA ASP A 156 -11.33 -0.91 11.14
C ASP A 156 -11.04 -0.10 9.87
N VAL A 157 -11.34 1.20 9.88
CA VAL A 157 -11.16 2.06 8.70
C VAL A 157 -10.30 3.27 9.05
N ILE A 158 -9.19 3.41 8.34
CA ILE A 158 -8.38 4.63 8.36
C ILE A 158 -8.83 5.50 7.19
N THR A 159 -9.53 6.60 7.49
CA THR A 159 -10.00 7.58 6.51
C THR A 159 -8.97 8.70 6.40
N CYS A 160 -8.19 8.69 5.32
CA CYS A 160 -7.11 9.66 5.10
C CYS A 160 -7.01 10.07 3.62
N ALA A 161 -6.91 11.37 3.36
CA ALA A 161 -6.84 11.91 2.01
C ALA A 161 -5.38 12.01 1.52
N ALA A 162 -5.09 11.44 0.35
CA ALA A 162 -3.84 11.67 -0.34
C ALA A 162 -3.71 13.15 -0.75
N PRO A 163 -2.49 13.69 -0.95
CA PRO A 163 -2.34 15.00 -1.55
C PRO A 163 -3.03 15.04 -2.92
N ASN A 164 -3.79 16.10 -3.21
CA ASN A 164 -4.45 16.28 -4.50
C ASN A 164 -3.50 16.99 -5.47
N LEU A 165 -2.60 16.22 -6.08
CA LEU A 165 -1.57 16.71 -6.99
C LEU A 165 -2.17 17.43 -8.21
N SER A 166 -3.25 16.89 -8.77
CA SER A 166 -4.00 17.50 -9.87
C SER A 166 -4.39 18.95 -9.56
N THR A 167 -4.95 19.20 -8.37
CA THR A 167 -5.35 20.55 -7.94
C THR A 167 -4.15 21.40 -7.56
N ALA A 168 -3.21 20.83 -6.81
CA ALA A 168 -2.04 21.53 -6.27
C ALA A 168 -1.12 22.08 -7.37
N ARG A 169 -0.88 21.30 -8.43
CA ARG A 169 -0.13 21.77 -9.62
C ARG A 169 -0.91 22.80 -10.41
N LYS A 170 -2.18 22.51 -10.73
CA LYS A 170 -2.98 23.35 -11.63
C LYS A 170 -3.26 24.75 -11.06
N TYR A 171 -3.52 24.86 -9.76
CA TYR A 171 -4.02 26.10 -9.17
C TYR A 171 -3.07 26.75 -8.16
N CYS A 172 -2.07 26.01 -7.68
CA CYS A 172 -1.21 26.50 -6.60
C CYS A 172 0.29 26.45 -6.93
N GLY A 173 0.68 25.98 -8.11
CA GLY A 173 2.08 25.94 -8.54
C GLY A 173 2.98 25.09 -7.63
N VAL A 174 2.43 24.04 -7.02
CA VAL A 174 3.19 23.15 -6.13
C VAL A 174 4.20 22.34 -6.93
N SER A 175 5.46 22.33 -6.47
CA SER A 175 6.54 21.57 -7.10
C SER A 175 6.37 20.05 -6.91
N PRO A 176 6.93 19.21 -7.81
CA PRO A 176 6.99 17.77 -7.59
C PRO A 176 7.59 17.40 -6.22
N GLN A 177 8.67 18.07 -5.81
CA GLN A 177 9.38 17.81 -4.55
C GLN A 177 8.51 18.10 -3.32
N GLU A 178 7.74 19.20 -3.32
CA GLU A 178 6.77 19.48 -2.25
C GLU A 178 5.69 18.39 -2.16
N ASN A 179 5.20 17.89 -3.30
CA ASN A 179 4.24 16.79 -3.32
C ASN A 179 4.85 15.50 -2.79
N THR A 180 6.04 15.10 -3.27
CA THR A 180 6.75 13.91 -2.80
C THR A 180 6.95 13.96 -1.29
N ALA A 181 7.37 15.10 -0.75
CA ALA A 181 7.54 15.29 0.69
C ALA A 181 6.21 15.16 1.46
N ALA A 182 5.13 15.77 0.97
CA ALA A 182 3.81 15.67 1.58
C ALA A 182 3.24 14.25 1.52
N LEU A 183 3.45 13.54 0.39
CA LEU A 183 3.03 12.16 0.19
C LEU A 183 3.79 11.22 1.11
N ASN A 184 5.12 11.32 1.18
CA ASN A 184 5.94 10.52 2.09
C ASN A 184 5.55 10.76 3.55
N SER A 185 5.43 12.01 3.96
CA SER A 185 5.02 12.36 5.33
C SER A 185 3.65 11.78 5.67
N ARG A 186 2.71 11.73 4.71
CA ARG A 186 1.37 11.18 4.97
C ARG A 186 1.31 9.65 4.95
N ILE A 187 2.15 9.01 4.13
CA ILE A 187 2.30 7.55 4.18
C ILE A 187 2.90 7.13 5.53
N GLN A 188 3.90 7.84 6.04
CA GLN A 188 4.42 7.62 7.40
C GLN A 188 3.31 7.77 8.44
N PHE A 189 2.60 8.90 8.41
CA PHE A 189 1.46 9.17 9.30
C PHE A 189 0.39 8.07 9.29
N LEU A 190 0.03 7.56 8.11
CA LEU A 190 -0.93 6.46 7.96
C LEU A 190 -0.43 5.17 8.64
N LEU A 191 0.82 4.80 8.36
CA LEU A 191 1.41 3.59 8.90
C LEU A 191 1.61 3.68 10.43
N ASP A 192 1.95 4.87 10.92
CA ASP A 192 2.06 5.13 12.36
C ASP A 192 0.71 4.96 13.08
N ILE A 193 -0.40 5.38 12.45
CA ILE A 193 -1.75 5.11 12.98
C ILE A 193 -2.02 3.61 13.05
N ALA A 194 -1.68 2.87 11.99
CA ALA A 194 -1.89 1.41 11.95
C ALA A 194 -1.10 0.70 13.07
N GLU A 195 0.14 1.10 13.34
CA GLU A 195 0.93 0.55 14.44
C GLU A 195 0.40 0.95 15.81
N HIS A 196 0.03 2.21 16.00
CA HIS A 196 -0.56 2.69 17.26
C HIS A 196 -1.85 1.94 17.61
N GLU A 197 -2.65 1.62 16.60
CA GLU A 197 -3.88 0.85 16.73
C GLU A 197 -3.64 -0.66 16.72
N LYS A 198 -2.38 -1.12 16.62
CA LYS A 198 -1.97 -2.53 16.66
C LYS A 198 -2.66 -3.36 15.56
N VAL A 199 -2.65 -2.84 14.34
CA VAL A 199 -3.22 -3.51 13.18
C VAL A 199 -2.30 -4.65 12.74
N ASP A 200 -2.83 -5.87 12.71
CA ASP A 200 -2.12 -7.05 12.22
C ASP A 200 -2.08 -7.09 10.68
N THR A 201 -3.24 -6.83 10.05
CA THR A 201 -3.41 -6.87 8.59
C THR A 201 -3.90 -5.51 8.09
N LEU A 202 -3.09 -4.83 7.28
CA LEU A 202 -3.41 -3.53 6.71
C LEU A 202 -3.73 -3.65 5.21
N ILE A 203 -4.94 -3.29 4.81
CA ILE A 203 -5.38 -3.28 3.41
C ILE A 203 -5.26 -1.87 2.85
N LEU A 204 -4.40 -1.73 1.85
CA LEU A 204 -4.05 -0.52 1.12
C LEU A 204 -4.43 -0.68 -0.36
N GLY A 205 -3.91 0.22 -1.20
CA GLY A 205 -3.96 0.13 -2.66
C GLY A 205 -3.33 1.36 -3.30
N ALA A 206 -3.73 1.68 -4.53
CA ALA A 206 -3.21 2.81 -5.31
C ALA A 206 -3.74 4.18 -4.83
N TRP A 207 -3.39 4.54 -3.59
CA TRP A 207 -3.90 5.70 -2.89
C TRP A 207 -3.52 7.02 -3.56
N GLY A 208 -4.53 7.78 -4.00
CA GLY A 208 -4.34 9.05 -4.71
C GLY A 208 -4.01 8.94 -6.20
N CYS A 209 -3.85 7.74 -6.76
CA CYS A 209 -3.48 7.52 -8.17
C CYS A 209 -4.64 7.67 -9.16
N GLY A 210 -5.84 7.98 -8.68
CA GLY A 210 -7.01 8.29 -9.50
C GLY A 210 -7.14 9.80 -9.77
N VAL A 211 -8.29 10.37 -9.39
CA VAL A 211 -8.62 11.81 -9.60
C VAL A 211 -7.56 12.76 -9.01
N PHE A 212 -6.88 12.37 -7.94
CA PHE A 212 -5.85 13.18 -7.28
C PHE A 212 -4.53 13.19 -8.04
N GLY A 213 -4.34 12.30 -9.02
CA GLY A 213 -3.27 12.36 -10.01
C GLY A 213 -1.88 12.01 -9.49
N GLN A 214 -1.77 11.25 -8.38
CA GLN A 214 -0.47 10.73 -7.94
C GLN A 214 0.07 9.70 -8.93
N ASP A 215 1.40 9.61 -9.03
CA ASP A 215 2.07 8.58 -9.82
C ASP A 215 2.08 7.25 -9.04
N PRO A 216 1.47 6.17 -9.57
CA PRO A 216 1.45 4.88 -8.88
C PRO A 216 2.84 4.27 -8.63
N GLU A 217 3.84 4.53 -9.48
CA GLU A 217 5.20 4.04 -9.20
C GLU A 217 5.82 4.77 -8.00
N GLU A 218 5.61 6.09 -7.90
CA GLU A 218 6.07 6.90 -6.76
C GLU A 218 5.37 6.48 -5.47
N VAL A 219 4.04 6.34 -5.48
CA VAL A 219 3.27 5.90 -4.31
C VAL A 219 3.74 4.52 -3.85
N ALA A 220 3.88 3.55 -4.76
CA ALA A 220 4.37 2.21 -4.42
C ALA A 220 5.79 2.24 -3.84
N GLN A 221 6.69 3.03 -4.42
CA GLN A 221 8.07 3.15 -3.95
C GLN A 221 8.15 3.79 -2.56
N ILE A 222 7.33 4.81 -2.28
CA ILE A 222 7.27 5.45 -0.97
C ILE A 222 6.74 4.47 0.08
N PHE A 223 5.68 3.71 -0.21
CA PHE A 223 5.24 2.64 0.70
C PHE A 223 6.35 1.63 0.94
N LYS A 224 6.99 1.11 -0.13
CA LYS A 224 8.09 0.14 -0.02
C LYS A 224 9.23 0.62 0.88
N ASN A 225 9.54 1.92 0.83
CA ASN A 225 10.59 2.51 1.66
C ASN A 225 10.19 2.69 3.14
N ASN A 226 8.90 2.82 3.44
CA ASN A 226 8.40 3.10 4.78
C ASN A 226 7.85 1.86 5.51
N LEU A 227 7.71 0.71 4.85
CA LEU A 227 7.22 -0.53 5.45
C LEU A 227 8.21 -1.30 6.35
N PRO A 228 9.54 -1.30 6.11
CA PRO A 228 10.48 -2.01 6.99
C PRO A 228 10.38 -1.57 8.45
N GLU A 229 10.65 -2.50 9.37
CA GLU A 229 10.72 -2.28 10.83
C GLU A 229 9.40 -1.92 11.51
N ARG A 230 8.26 -2.01 10.80
CA ARG A 230 6.94 -1.76 11.38
C ARG A 230 6.32 -2.98 12.03
N ASP A 231 5.60 -2.78 13.14
CA ASP A 231 4.81 -3.80 13.85
C ASP A 231 3.47 -4.05 13.14
N ILE A 232 3.55 -4.44 11.87
CA ILE A 232 2.41 -4.85 11.04
C ILE A 232 2.78 -6.20 10.44
N LYS A 233 1.93 -7.22 10.62
CA LYS A 233 2.25 -8.58 10.16
C LYS A 233 2.09 -8.71 8.65
N LYS A 234 1.01 -8.15 8.11
CA LYS A 234 0.66 -8.30 6.69
C LYS A 234 0.14 -7.00 6.09
N VAL A 235 0.60 -6.69 4.89
CA VAL A 235 0.14 -5.55 4.10
C VAL A 235 -0.35 -6.03 2.74
N ILE A 236 -1.59 -5.68 2.41
CA ILE A 236 -2.22 -6.03 1.13
C ILE A 236 -2.40 -4.77 0.32
N PHE A 237 -1.84 -4.70 -0.88
CA PHE A 237 -2.19 -3.70 -1.88
C PHE A 237 -3.28 -4.26 -2.79
N ALA A 238 -4.54 -3.95 -2.49
CA ALA A 238 -5.71 -4.36 -3.29
C ALA A 238 -5.96 -3.32 -4.39
N ILE A 239 -5.61 -3.68 -5.63
CA ILE A 239 -5.61 -2.73 -6.76
C ILE A 239 -6.30 -3.40 -7.95
N PRO A 240 -7.58 -3.11 -8.20
CA PRO A 240 -8.28 -3.60 -9.37
C PRO A 240 -7.59 -3.16 -10.66
N ALA A 241 -7.41 -4.09 -11.59
CA ALA A 241 -6.93 -3.84 -12.93
C ALA A 241 -7.93 -2.98 -13.72
N GLY A 242 -7.43 -2.39 -14.82
CA GLY A 242 -8.18 -1.47 -15.66
C GLY A 242 -7.46 -0.15 -15.90
N ASN A 243 -6.36 0.10 -15.19
CA ASN A 243 -5.36 1.12 -15.48
C ASN A 243 -3.96 0.58 -15.12
N ASN A 244 -2.93 1.40 -15.26
CA ASN A 244 -1.53 1.03 -15.00
C ASN A 244 -1.13 0.95 -13.51
N ASN A 245 -2.08 1.11 -12.57
CA ASN A 245 -1.77 1.13 -11.15
C ASN A 245 -1.34 -0.25 -10.64
N PHE A 246 -2.03 -1.31 -11.05
CA PHE A 246 -1.70 -2.67 -10.63
C PHE A 246 -0.29 -3.04 -11.09
N GLU A 247 0.03 -2.81 -12.36
CA GLU A 247 1.33 -3.12 -12.94
C GLU A 247 2.46 -2.32 -12.28
N ALA A 248 2.22 -1.05 -11.96
CA ALA A 248 3.19 -0.21 -11.25
C ALA A 248 3.51 -0.77 -9.86
N PHE A 249 2.50 -1.10 -9.05
CA PHE A 249 2.71 -1.69 -7.72
C PHE A 249 3.33 -3.08 -7.81
N ASN A 250 2.85 -3.92 -8.74
CA ASN A 250 3.37 -5.26 -8.97
C ASN A 250 4.85 -5.20 -9.38
N LYS A 251 5.24 -4.29 -10.27
CA LYS A 251 6.64 -4.03 -10.64
C LYS A 251 7.48 -3.65 -9.43
N ILE A 252 6.99 -2.79 -8.53
CA ILE A 252 7.77 -2.32 -7.38
C ILE A 252 7.89 -3.38 -6.29
N PHE A 253 6.82 -4.09 -5.93
CA PHE A 253 6.82 -5.04 -4.82
C PHE A 253 7.23 -6.47 -5.23
N ASN A 254 6.89 -6.89 -6.45
CA ASN A 254 7.18 -8.22 -6.97
C ASN A 254 8.32 -8.22 -8.01
N SER A 255 9.01 -7.09 -8.23
CA SER A 255 10.33 -7.16 -8.87
C SER A 255 11.22 -8.01 -7.99
N LYS A 256 11.54 -9.22 -8.48
CA LYS A 256 12.64 -10.02 -7.96
C LYS A 256 13.82 -9.07 -7.79
N ARG A 257 14.44 -9.06 -6.60
CA ARG A 257 15.74 -8.40 -6.38
C ARG A 257 16.76 -9.08 -7.31
N ASN A 258 16.80 -8.66 -8.56
CA ASN A 258 17.75 -9.13 -9.57
C ASN A 258 19.12 -8.45 -9.41
N SER A 259 19.31 -7.69 -8.34
CA SER A 259 20.57 -7.10 -7.95
C SER A 259 20.99 -7.64 -6.58
N PHE A 260 22.07 -8.40 -6.59
CA PHE A 260 22.84 -8.72 -5.41
C PHE A 260 23.88 -7.61 -5.19
N HIS A 261 23.94 -7.07 -3.98
CA HIS A 261 25.06 -6.21 -3.55
C HIS A 261 26.14 -7.10 -2.95
N GLY A 262 27.27 -7.19 -3.64
CA GLY A 262 28.45 -7.90 -3.16
C GLY A 262 29.05 -7.29 -1.89
N LYS A 263 29.70 -8.11 -1.06
CA LYS A 263 30.60 -7.63 -0.01
C LYS A 263 32.03 -7.73 -0.54
N SER A 264 32.72 -6.59 -0.68
CA SER A 264 34.10 -6.62 -1.16
C SER A 264 35.00 -7.37 -0.16
N ASP A 265 35.70 -8.39 -0.63
CA ASP A 265 36.66 -9.17 0.16
C ASP A 265 37.88 -9.49 -0.73
N PRO A 266 38.99 -8.76 -0.57
CA PRO A 266 40.18 -8.91 -1.40
C PRO A 266 40.77 -10.33 -1.40
N TYR A 267 40.63 -11.06 -0.29
CA TYR A 267 41.16 -12.42 -0.17
C TYR A 267 40.32 -13.41 -0.97
N LYS A 268 39.00 -13.26 -0.94
CA LYS A 268 38.09 -14.14 -1.68
C LYS A 268 38.08 -13.87 -3.18
N VAL A 269 38.27 -12.61 -3.62
CA VAL A 269 38.55 -12.29 -5.03
C VAL A 269 39.79 -13.03 -5.52
N LYS A 270 40.89 -12.93 -4.76
CA LYS A 270 42.15 -13.59 -5.10
C LYS A 270 42.02 -15.12 -5.12
N MET A 271 41.23 -15.69 -4.21
CA MET A 271 40.94 -17.13 -4.17
C MET A 271 40.16 -17.60 -5.42
N ILE A 272 39.17 -16.82 -5.87
CA ILE A 272 38.42 -17.11 -7.10
C ILE A 272 39.32 -17.02 -8.34
N ASP A 273 40.17 -16.00 -8.43
CA ASP A 273 41.12 -15.85 -9.54
C ASP A 273 42.13 -17.02 -9.60
N ILE A 274 42.55 -17.54 -8.44
CA ILE A 274 43.38 -18.75 -8.37
C ILE A 274 42.59 -19.97 -8.86
N MET A 275 41.35 -20.17 -8.38
CA MET A 275 40.50 -21.29 -8.81
C MET A 275 40.26 -21.27 -10.32
N LEU A 276 39.92 -20.11 -10.90
CA LEU A 276 39.70 -19.96 -12.34
C LEU A 276 40.98 -20.23 -13.16
N ASN A 277 42.14 -19.77 -12.70
CA ASN A 277 43.41 -20.04 -13.36
C ASN A 277 43.83 -21.51 -13.27
N CYS A 278 43.57 -22.18 -12.15
CA CYS A 278 43.80 -23.61 -11.98
C CYS A 278 42.85 -24.42 -12.87
N MET A 279 41.56 -24.08 -12.92
CA MET A 279 40.59 -24.73 -13.80
C MET A 279 40.97 -24.60 -15.28
N ALA A 280 41.46 -23.44 -15.73
CA ALA A 280 41.83 -23.23 -17.13
C ALA A 280 43.14 -23.94 -17.55
N LYS A 281 43.96 -24.39 -16.60
CA LYS A 281 45.31 -24.92 -16.85
C LYS A 281 45.51 -26.37 -16.42
N ASP A 282 44.55 -26.97 -15.70
CA ASP A 282 44.72 -28.28 -15.09
C ASP A 282 43.58 -29.24 -15.47
N GLU A 283 43.89 -30.18 -16.36
CA GLU A 283 42.99 -31.27 -16.81
C GLU A 283 42.50 -32.14 -15.65
N TYR A 284 43.32 -32.31 -14.59
CA TYR A 284 42.99 -33.12 -13.42
C TYR A 284 41.93 -32.43 -12.55
N PHE A 285 42.06 -31.12 -12.35
CA PHE A 285 41.11 -30.32 -11.58
C PHE A 285 39.75 -30.23 -12.28
N HIS A 286 39.76 -30.14 -13.62
CA HIS A 286 38.55 -30.17 -14.45
C HIS A 286 37.83 -31.53 -14.37
N ALA A 287 38.58 -32.63 -14.34
CA ALA A 287 38.03 -33.98 -14.18
C ALA A 287 37.42 -34.20 -12.79
N GLN A 288 38.00 -33.62 -11.74
CA GLN A 288 37.55 -33.79 -10.36
C GLN A 288 36.28 -32.98 -10.05
N LEU A 289 36.10 -31.79 -10.66
CA LEU A 289 34.85 -31.01 -10.63
C LEU A 289 33.71 -31.66 -11.43
N CYS A 290 34.03 -32.49 -12.43
CA CYS A 290 33.06 -33.25 -13.22
C CYS A 290 32.92 -34.71 -12.75
N SER A 291 33.45 -35.04 -11.57
CA SER A 291 33.38 -36.38 -10.99
C SER A 291 31.94 -36.82 -10.68
N PRO A 292 31.66 -38.13 -10.54
CA PRO A 292 30.35 -38.62 -10.10
C PRO A 292 29.88 -37.98 -8.78
N GLU A 293 30.81 -37.67 -7.86
CA GLU A 293 30.54 -37.02 -6.58
C GLU A 293 30.12 -35.55 -6.72
N THR A 294 30.56 -34.85 -7.77
CA THR A 294 30.26 -33.43 -8.03
C THR A 294 29.36 -33.18 -9.23
N LYS A 295 28.87 -34.24 -9.89
CA LYS A 295 28.01 -34.23 -11.09
C LYS A 295 26.77 -33.33 -11.01
N ASN A 296 26.30 -33.01 -9.80
CA ASN A 296 25.14 -32.14 -9.57
C ASN A 296 25.50 -30.66 -9.34
N ILE A 297 26.78 -30.31 -9.25
CA ILE A 297 27.26 -28.93 -9.10
C ILE A 297 27.51 -28.37 -10.51
N ASN A 298 26.43 -28.00 -11.20
CA ASN A 298 26.53 -27.29 -12.47
C ASN A 298 26.75 -25.79 -12.20
N LEU A 299 28.00 -25.39 -11.98
CA LEU A 299 28.37 -23.97 -11.93
C LEU A 299 28.37 -23.45 -13.37
N ASP A 300 27.21 -22.99 -13.84
CA ASP A 300 27.14 -22.33 -15.12
C ASP A 300 27.96 -21.03 -15.12
N ASN A 301 28.25 -20.49 -16.31
CA ASN A 301 29.01 -19.24 -16.44
C ASN A 301 28.37 -18.07 -15.69
N ASN A 302 27.06 -18.13 -15.42
CA ASN A 302 26.37 -17.11 -14.63
C ASN A 302 26.73 -17.24 -13.15
N ALA A 303 26.74 -18.44 -12.58
CA ALA A 303 27.12 -18.67 -11.18
C ALA A 303 28.54 -18.17 -10.88
N LEU A 304 29.48 -18.38 -11.79
CA LEU A 304 30.86 -17.88 -11.68
C LEU A 304 30.95 -16.36 -11.80
N GLN A 305 30.20 -15.75 -12.74
CA GLN A 305 30.12 -14.29 -12.85
C GLN A 305 29.48 -13.65 -11.61
N ILE A 306 28.47 -14.31 -11.04
CA ILE A 306 27.78 -13.88 -9.81
C ILE A 306 28.74 -13.90 -8.62
N LEU A 307 29.45 -15.01 -8.42
CA LEU A 307 30.45 -15.15 -7.36
C LEU A 307 31.56 -14.11 -7.47
N ARG A 308 32.07 -13.88 -8.68
CA ARG A 308 33.14 -12.91 -8.92
C ARG A 308 32.70 -11.48 -8.60
N ALA A 309 31.59 -11.03 -9.18
CA ALA A 309 31.12 -9.66 -8.95
C ALA A 309 30.64 -9.43 -7.51
N TYR A 310 30.16 -10.48 -6.81
CA TYR A 310 29.87 -10.43 -5.37
C TYR A 310 31.12 -10.08 -4.55
N TYR A 311 32.26 -10.72 -4.80
CA TYR A 311 33.48 -10.42 -4.02
C TYR A 311 34.25 -9.19 -4.51
N GLU A 312 34.00 -8.73 -5.73
CA GLU A 312 34.49 -7.45 -6.24
C GLU A 312 33.64 -6.25 -5.76
N GLY A 313 32.53 -6.47 -5.07
CA GLY A 313 31.63 -5.40 -4.61
C GLY A 313 30.87 -4.70 -5.75
N LYS A 314 30.68 -5.38 -6.89
CA LYS A 314 29.98 -4.82 -8.06
C LYS A 314 28.51 -5.22 -8.06
N VAL A 315 27.68 -4.34 -8.62
CA VAL A 315 26.28 -4.64 -8.92
C VAL A 315 26.22 -5.41 -10.24
N ILE A 316 25.51 -6.54 -10.23
CA ILE A 316 25.31 -7.40 -11.39
C ILE A 316 23.81 -7.63 -11.59
N ASN A 317 23.38 -7.50 -12.83
CA ASN A 317 22.01 -7.78 -13.26
C ASN A 317 22.00 -9.17 -13.90
N ILE A 318 21.33 -10.12 -13.25
CA ILE A 318 21.21 -11.49 -13.78
C ILE A 318 20.05 -11.50 -14.79
N LYS A 319 20.33 -11.88 -16.04
CA LYS A 319 19.27 -12.19 -17.02
C LYS A 319 18.81 -13.62 -16.78
N GLU A 320 17.52 -13.83 -16.54
CA GLU A 320 16.95 -15.18 -16.52
C GLU A 320 17.16 -15.82 -17.89
N ARG A 321 17.66 -17.07 -17.91
CA ARG A 321 17.48 -17.93 -19.08
C ARG A 321 15.98 -18.26 -19.14
N GLY A 322 15.37 -17.98 -20.30
CA GLY A 322 13.99 -18.39 -20.59
C GLY A 322 13.82 -19.90 -20.57
#